data_AF-A0A832C9S5-F1
#
_entry.id   AF-A0A832C9S5-F1
#
_cell.length_a   1.000
_cell.length_b   1.000
_cell.length_c   1.000
_cell.angle_alpha   90.00
_cell.angle_beta   90.00
_cell.angle_gamma   90.00
#
_symmetry.space_group_name_H-M   'P 1'
#
loop_
_entity.id
_entity.type
_entity.pdbx_description
1 polymer ?
#
loop_
_entity_poly.entity_id
_entity_poly.type
_entity_poly.pdbx_seq_one_letter_code
_entity_poly.pdbx_strand_id
1 'polypeptide(L)'
;MLNQETKRKIDSARDILVGKVPDPKAQVEQITTALIYKFMDDMDKEAQELGGKARFFTNGYEKYAWTKVMDSRIGGQDRLNLYVEAITTLSQNPHLPQLFRDIFKDAFLPYRDPETLNLFLKEINGFTYDHSEDLGDAFEYLLSILGSQGDAGQFRTPRHIIDFIVSIVDPKKEETILDPACGTAGFLISAYKHILKQNHNKPLTPDEKKKLMENLVGYDISPDMVRLSRVNMYLHGFPEPKIYEYDSLTSEDKWEETFDVVMANPPFMTPKGGIRPHKRFAIQASRAEALFVDYIIEHLLSNGRAGIIVPEGILTNDSALYYKLRQLLIDNGLFAIVSLPIGAFNPYSANIKTSILFVNRAIVNKISKILFFRVDSDGFDLGRNRNPVKDNDLPSAVEAIKIHLDNIINNSSQRIKNKKSMIISKAEILNRKDHILLADRYEAIKNGSNALYYKINDLFEVEKGDLQSSKNIDGQFNFITASETWKKHNKYTHDCEAIIFAMGASGSLGRTHYVNGKFIASDLCFILTPKKNSDKPVNLKFYYSYFNLIREKIVRDLAKGAAKKAINAKDFKNYNLPYLPIEDQNRIVDEIKRINGLIEIEQAEIKKHEKKIADFNEEISNKILSVER
;
A
#
# COMPACT_ATOMS: atom_id res chain seq x y z
N MET A 1 12.31 21.64 -4.01
CA MET A 1 13.35 20.60 -3.88
C MET A 1 14.30 21.18 -2.87
N LEU A 2 14.55 20.46 -1.78
CA LEU A 2 15.40 20.95 -0.69
C LEU A 2 16.79 21.34 -1.22
N ASN A 3 17.19 22.60 -0.98
CA ASN A 3 18.54 23.07 -1.28
C ASN A 3 19.57 22.24 -0.50
N GLN A 4 20.68 21.84 -1.15
CA GLN A 4 21.76 21.08 -0.52
C GLN A 4 22.34 21.80 0.70
N GLU A 5 22.36 23.14 0.68
CA GLU A 5 22.81 23.94 1.81
C GLU A 5 21.88 23.79 3.02
N THR A 6 20.57 23.90 2.81
CA THR A 6 19.53 23.72 3.84
C THR A 6 19.63 22.35 4.49
N LYS A 7 19.82 21.30 3.69
CA LYS A 7 20.03 19.93 4.19
C LYS A 7 21.25 19.84 5.10
N ARG A 8 22.40 20.37 4.65
CA ARG A 8 23.67 20.33 5.39
C ARG A 8 23.58 21.08 6.72
N LYS A 9 22.90 22.23 6.78
CA LYS A 9 22.69 22.97 8.04
C LYS A 9 21.84 22.17 9.04
N ILE A 10 20.77 21.51 8.58
CA ILE A 10 19.94 20.65 9.43
C ILE A 10 20.75 19.47 9.96
N ASP A 11 21.48 18.78 9.08
CA ASP A 11 22.32 17.65 9.48
C ASP A 11 23.40 18.09 10.49
N SER A 12 24.04 19.25 10.27
CA SER A 12 25.00 19.84 11.22
C SER A 12 24.37 20.17 12.58
N ALA A 13 23.19 20.80 12.59
CA ALA A 13 22.46 21.10 13.82
C ALA A 13 22.12 19.81 14.60
N ARG A 14 21.78 18.73 13.89
CA ARG A 14 21.56 17.41 14.50
C ARG A 14 22.84 16.83 15.07
N ASP A 15 23.93 16.83 14.30
CA ASP A 15 25.22 16.27 14.73
C ASP A 15 25.75 16.94 16.00
N ILE A 16 25.53 18.26 16.16
CA ILE A 16 25.82 19.00 17.40
C ILE A 16 25.01 18.45 18.58
N LEU A 17 23.74 18.09 18.36
CA LEU A 17 22.85 17.58 19.39
C LEU A 17 23.07 16.10 19.73
N VAL A 18 23.56 15.26 18.82
CA VAL A 18 23.71 13.79 19.04
C VAL A 18 24.45 13.46 20.35
N GLY A 19 25.46 14.25 20.72
CA GLY A 19 26.25 14.04 21.94
C GLY A 19 25.57 14.46 23.25
N LYS A 20 24.49 15.25 23.19
CA LYS A 20 23.81 15.82 24.38
C LYS A 20 22.33 15.43 24.48
N VAL A 21 21.70 15.15 23.34
CA VAL A 21 20.31 14.77 23.18
C VAL A 21 20.30 13.45 22.40
N PRO A 22 20.33 12.29 23.08
CA PRO A 22 20.48 11.00 22.42
C PRO A 22 19.23 10.60 21.64
N ASP A 23 18.04 11.06 22.05
CA ASP A 23 16.77 10.77 21.39
C ASP A 23 16.61 11.61 20.10
N PRO A 24 16.52 10.98 18.91
CA PRO A 24 16.33 11.68 17.65
C PRO A 24 15.03 12.47 17.57
N LYS A 25 13.97 12.04 18.27
CA LYS A 25 12.71 12.80 18.31
C LYS A 25 12.90 14.11 19.05
N ALA A 26 13.50 14.06 20.24
CA ALA A 26 13.90 15.26 20.98
C ALA A 26 14.86 16.16 20.16
N GLN A 27 15.81 15.61 19.39
CA GLN A 27 16.67 16.42 18.51
C GLN A 27 15.85 17.23 17.49
N VAL A 28 14.90 16.58 16.82
CA VAL A 28 14.06 17.26 15.82
C VAL A 28 13.12 18.26 16.48
N GLU A 29 12.61 17.98 17.68
CA GLU A 29 11.81 18.93 18.46
C GLU A 29 12.61 20.19 18.81
N GLN A 30 13.87 20.05 19.24
CA GLN A 30 14.75 21.19 19.52
C GLN A 30 15.02 22.03 18.27
N ILE A 31 15.34 21.39 17.14
CA ILE A 31 15.56 22.09 15.86
C ILE A 31 14.28 22.80 15.40
N THR A 32 13.13 22.12 15.47
CA THR A 32 11.84 22.67 15.08
C THR A 32 11.51 23.91 15.92
N THR A 33 11.66 23.82 17.24
CA THR A 33 11.38 24.91 18.17
C THR A 33 12.30 26.10 17.89
N ALA A 34 13.60 25.86 17.70
CA ALA A 34 14.57 26.92 17.41
C ALA A 34 14.33 27.59 16.05
N LEU A 35 13.96 26.81 15.02
CA LEU A 35 13.61 27.35 13.70
C LEU A 35 12.38 28.27 13.80
N ILE A 36 11.29 27.80 14.42
CA ILE A 36 10.08 28.60 14.61
C ILE A 36 10.38 29.85 15.42
N TYR A 37 11.17 29.71 16.49
CA TYR A 37 11.59 30.83 17.32
C TYR A 37 12.32 31.89 16.49
N LYS A 38 13.32 31.49 15.72
CA LYS A 38 14.03 32.38 14.81
C LYS A 38 13.08 33.06 13.82
N PHE A 39 12.19 32.28 13.18
CA PHE A 39 11.33 32.81 12.12
C PHE A 39 10.30 33.81 12.62
N MET A 40 9.83 33.70 13.86
CA MET A 40 9.01 34.75 14.44
C MET A 40 9.77 36.09 14.46
N ASP A 41 11.07 36.08 14.75
CA ASP A 41 11.86 37.32 14.84
C ASP A 41 12.17 37.88 13.44
N ASP A 42 12.49 36.99 12.49
CA ASP A 42 12.68 37.39 11.09
C ASP A 42 11.40 38.02 10.51
N MET A 43 10.22 37.44 10.78
CA MET A 43 8.93 37.99 10.33
C MET A 43 8.63 39.36 10.94
N ASP A 44 8.93 39.55 12.24
CA ASP A 44 8.75 40.84 12.90
C ASP A 44 9.65 41.90 12.27
N LYS A 45 10.88 41.53 11.92
CA LYS A 45 11.84 42.42 11.25
C LYS A 45 11.43 42.78 9.84
N GLU A 46 11.06 41.79 9.04
CA GLU A 46 10.58 42.03 7.67
C GLU A 46 9.34 42.95 7.71
N ALA A 47 8.40 42.71 8.62
CA ALA A 47 7.25 43.58 8.80
C ALA A 47 7.67 45.01 9.16
N GLN A 48 8.66 45.20 10.03
CA GLN A 48 9.20 46.53 10.38
C GLN A 48 9.92 47.20 9.21
N GLU A 49 10.72 46.45 8.44
CA GLU A 49 11.44 46.94 7.25
C GLU A 49 10.47 47.43 6.16
N LEU A 50 9.31 46.77 6.03
CA LEU A 50 8.22 47.17 5.14
C LEU A 50 7.34 48.31 5.72
N GLY A 51 7.72 48.91 6.85
CA GLY A 51 7.01 50.01 7.50
C GLY A 51 5.82 49.59 8.38
N GLY A 52 5.66 48.28 8.61
CA GLY A 52 4.72 47.71 9.56
C GLY A 52 5.24 47.71 11.00
N LYS A 53 4.61 46.91 11.86
CA LYS A 53 4.97 46.75 13.28
C LYS A 53 5.29 45.30 13.59
N ALA A 54 6.22 45.09 14.51
CA ALA A 54 6.43 43.78 15.12
C ALA A 54 5.12 43.28 15.75
N ARG A 55 4.89 41.97 15.64
CA ARG A 55 3.71 41.27 16.12
C ARG A 55 4.05 40.31 17.26
N PHE A 56 5.16 39.59 17.17
CA PHE A 56 5.47 38.49 18.09
C PHE A 56 6.25 38.97 19.32
N PHE A 57 7.34 39.70 19.14
CA PHE A 57 8.22 40.18 20.22
C PHE A 57 7.89 41.62 20.59
N THR A 58 6.72 41.80 21.21
CA THR A 58 6.23 43.12 21.67
C THR A 58 5.71 43.07 23.11
N ASN A 59 5.52 44.24 23.73
CA ASN A 59 4.87 44.40 25.04
C ASN A 59 5.57 43.65 26.17
N GLY A 60 6.90 43.77 26.25
CA GLY A 60 7.74 43.16 27.30
C GLY A 60 8.45 41.88 26.85
N TYR A 61 8.15 41.38 25.65
CA TYR A 61 8.80 40.20 25.06
C TYR A 61 9.99 40.57 24.14
N GLU A 62 10.30 41.85 23.95
CA GLU A 62 11.38 42.33 23.07
C GLU A 62 12.75 41.77 23.46
N LYS A 63 12.98 41.52 24.77
CA LYS A 63 14.22 40.91 25.27
C LYS A 63 14.42 39.47 24.82
N TYR A 64 13.33 38.79 24.45
CA TYR A 64 13.33 37.43 23.93
C TYR A 64 13.33 37.38 22.41
N ALA A 65 13.53 38.49 21.68
CA ALA A 65 13.73 38.38 20.24
C ALA A 65 14.95 37.51 19.92
N TRP A 66 14.88 36.68 18.88
CA TRP A 66 15.99 35.80 18.47
C TRP A 66 17.30 36.59 18.31
N THR A 67 17.23 37.78 17.73
CA THR A 67 18.38 38.66 17.56
C THR A 67 18.92 39.30 18.82
N LYS A 68 18.15 39.32 19.92
CA LYS A 68 18.68 39.60 21.25
C LYS A 68 19.43 38.40 21.80
N VAL A 69 18.90 37.19 21.64
CA VAL A 69 19.60 35.96 22.03
C VAL A 69 20.94 35.83 21.29
N MET A 70 20.95 36.14 20.00
CA MET A 70 22.14 36.04 19.14
C MET A 70 23.08 37.26 19.19
N ASP A 71 22.84 38.23 20.09
CA ASP A 71 23.70 39.40 20.23
C ASP A 71 25.14 38.97 20.58
N SER A 72 26.12 39.53 19.86
CA SER A 72 27.54 39.20 20.03
C SER A 72 28.12 39.68 21.36
N ARG A 73 27.43 40.59 22.06
CA ARG A 73 27.85 41.12 23.37
C ARG A 73 27.47 40.22 24.54
N ILE A 74 26.57 39.26 24.33
CA ILE A 74 26.10 38.34 25.38
C ILE A 74 27.06 37.15 25.50
N GLY A 75 27.53 36.88 26.71
CA GLY A 75 28.38 35.73 27.00
C GLY A 75 27.63 34.39 26.86
N GLY A 76 28.35 33.28 26.66
CA GLY A 76 27.71 31.98 26.41
C GLY A 76 26.73 31.54 27.49
N GLN A 77 27.09 31.73 28.77
CA GLN A 77 26.21 31.38 29.89
C GLN A 77 24.95 32.25 29.93
N ASP A 78 25.09 33.55 29.68
CA ASP A 78 23.96 34.49 29.65
C ASP A 78 23.03 34.20 28.46
N ARG A 79 23.60 33.82 27.30
CA ARG A 79 22.80 33.37 26.15
C ARG A 79 22.00 32.11 26.48
N LEU A 80 22.61 31.15 27.18
CA LEU A 80 21.91 29.95 27.62
C LEU A 80 20.77 30.29 28.56
N ASN A 81 21.02 31.15 29.56
CA ASN A 81 19.99 31.56 30.51
C ASN A 81 18.83 32.28 29.78
N LEU A 82 19.14 33.20 28.87
CA LEU A 82 18.15 33.95 28.11
C LEU A 82 17.35 33.06 27.15
N TYR A 83 17.99 32.11 26.47
CA TYR A 83 17.31 31.17 25.58
C TYR A 83 16.35 30.27 26.36
N VAL A 84 16.79 29.72 27.50
CA VAL A 84 15.95 28.89 28.38
C VAL A 84 14.76 29.70 28.92
N GLU A 85 15.01 30.93 29.39
CA GLU A 85 13.94 31.82 29.85
C GLU A 85 12.95 32.12 28.72
N ALA A 86 13.44 32.36 27.50
CA ALA A 86 12.58 32.63 26.35
C ALA A 86 11.67 31.45 26.00
N ILE A 87 12.23 30.26 25.74
CA ILE A 87 11.43 29.11 25.29
C ILE A 87 10.39 28.67 26.33
N THR A 88 10.66 28.89 27.62
CA THR A 88 9.73 28.58 28.71
C THR A 88 8.66 29.65 28.91
N THR A 89 8.94 30.91 28.54
CA THR A 89 8.02 32.05 28.74
C THR A 89 7.19 32.37 27.50
N LEU A 90 7.65 32.01 26.29
CA LEU A 90 6.98 32.35 25.03
C LEU A 90 5.56 31.78 24.92
N SER A 91 5.28 30.63 25.54
CA SER A 91 3.93 30.06 25.59
C SER A 91 2.91 30.99 26.27
N GLN A 92 3.36 31.89 27.14
CA GLN A 92 2.54 32.86 27.86
C GLN A 92 2.32 34.17 27.10
N ASN A 93 3.01 34.37 25.97
CA ASN A 93 2.90 35.59 25.19
C ASN A 93 1.51 35.70 24.52
N PRO A 94 0.66 36.67 24.92
CA PRO A 94 -0.70 36.78 24.40
C PRO A 94 -0.75 37.15 22.91
N HIS A 95 0.34 37.70 22.36
CA HIS A 95 0.44 38.13 20.97
C HIS A 95 0.83 37.01 20.01
N LEU A 96 1.35 35.89 20.52
CA LEU A 96 1.60 34.72 19.68
C LEU A 96 0.28 34.08 19.24
N PRO A 97 0.16 33.65 17.97
CA PRO A 97 -0.90 32.75 17.54
C PRO A 97 -0.97 31.52 18.46
N GLN A 98 -2.18 31.00 18.67
CA GLN A 98 -2.38 29.82 19.53
C GLN A 98 -1.47 28.66 19.12
N LEU A 99 -1.29 28.45 17.82
CA LEU A 99 -0.37 27.47 17.25
C LEU A 99 1.04 27.57 17.84
N PHE A 100 1.61 28.78 17.94
CA PHE A 100 2.95 28.97 18.47
C PHE A 100 2.99 28.84 19.98
N ARG A 101 1.96 29.32 20.69
CA ARG A 101 1.84 29.07 22.13
C ARG A 101 1.85 27.58 22.46
N ASP A 102 1.15 26.78 21.67
CA ASP A 102 1.08 25.32 21.84
C ASP A 102 2.43 24.64 21.57
N ILE A 103 3.29 25.22 20.71
CA ILE A 103 4.64 24.69 20.43
C ILE A 103 5.61 25.00 21.56
N PHE A 104 5.55 26.22 22.11
CA PHE A 104 6.36 26.59 23.26
C PHE A 104 5.81 26.06 24.59
N LYS A 105 4.60 25.49 24.59
CA LYS A 105 4.01 24.87 25.76
C LYS A 105 4.86 23.67 26.16
N ASP A 106 5.33 23.68 27.40
CA ASP A 106 6.24 22.66 27.96
C ASP A 106 7.59 22.54 27.21
N ALA A 107 7.96 23.52 26.38
CA ALA A 107 9.26 23.54 25.73
C ALA A 107 10.38 23.72 26.77
N PHE A 108 11.41 22.88 26.69
CA PHE A 108 12.58 22.95 27.57
C PHE A 108 13.86 22.59 26.82
N LEU A 109 14.99 23.03 27.37
CA LEU A 109 16.32 22.66 26.88
C LEU A 109 16.81 21.42 27.67
N PRO A 110 17.01 20.26 27.02
CA PRO A 110 17.35 19.01 27.72
C PRO A 110 18.81 18.93 28.19
N TYR A 111 19.61 19.96 27.94
CA TYR A 111 21.02 20.03 28.36
C TYR A 111 21.38 21.41 28.90
N ARG A 112 22.44 21.48 29.71
CA ARG A 112 22.97 22.72 30.28
C ARG A 112 24.43 22.92 29.87
N ASP A 113 24.64 23.17 28.58
CA ASP A 113 25.96 23.35 27.99
C ASP A 113 25.96 24.59 27.07
N PRO A 114 26.54 25.72 27.52
CA PRO A 114 26.61 26.95 26.74
C PRO A 114 27.32 26.80 25.40
N GLU A 115 28.37 25.99 25.30
CA GLU A 115 29.13 25.82 24.06
C GLU A 115 28.30 25.07 23.02
N THR A 116 27.68 23.96 23.42
CA THR A 116 26.77 23.20 22.55
C THR A 116 25.62 24.08 22.08
N LEU A 117 24.99 24.84 22.98
CA LEU A 117 23.88 25.73 22.62
C LEU A 117 24.34 26.80 21.63
N ASN A 118 25.52 27.41 21.83
CA ASN A 118 26.03 28.43 20.92
C ASN A 118 26.28 27.88 19.51
N LEU A 119 26.86 26.70 19.39
CA LEU A 119 27.06 26.03 18.10
C LEU A 119 25.71 25.74 17.43
N PHE A 120 24.77 25.16 18.19
CA PHE A 120 23.43 24.85 17.71
C PHE A 120 22.69 26.10 17.22
N LEU A 121 22.60 27.15 18.04
CA LEU A 121 21.90 28.39 17.66
C LEU A 121 22.58 29.09 16.49
N LYS A 122 23.91 28.97 16.33
CA LYS A 122 24.62 29.52 15.17
C LYS A 122 24.22 28.83 13.86
N GLU A 123 24.06 27.51 13.87
CA GLU A 123 23.53 26.78 12.71
C GLU A 123 22.11 27.23 12.37
N ILE A 124 21.23 27.33 13.37
CA ILE A 124 19.85 27.83 13.19
C ILE A 124 19.83 29.29 12.70
N ASN A 125 20.75 30.12 13.18
CA ASN A 125 20.85 31.52 12.75
C ASN A 125 21.24 31.67 11.28
N GLY A 126 21.82 30.63 10.67
CA GLY A 126 22.19 30.61 9.25
C GLY A 126 21.02 30.42 8.29
N PHE A 127 19.81 30.13 8.77
CA PHE A 127 18.58 30.09 7.94
C PHE A 127 18.04 31.51 7.75
N THR A 128 17.53 31.86 6.58
CA THR A 128 16.96 33.19 6.28
C THR A 128 15.49 33.05 5.87
N TYR A 129 14.65 34.01 6.29
CA TYR A 129 13.20 33.96 6.05
C TYR A 129 12.79 34.40 4.65
N ASP A 130 13.64 35.17 3.96
CA ASP A 130 13.41 35.73 2.62
C ASP A 130 13.02 34.67 1.57
N HIS A 131 13.21 33.38 1.89
CA HIS A 131 12.83 32.23 1.08
C HIS A 131 11.90 31.32 1.88
N SER A 132 10.68 31.77 2.21
CA SER A 132 9.69 30.98 2.97
C SER A 132 9.46 29.56 2.41
N GLU A 133 9.64 29.34 1.10
CA GLU A 133 9.66 28.01 0.50
C GLU A 133 10.79 27.10 1.00
N ASP A 134 12.00 27.64 1.18
CA ASP A 134 13.15 26.91 1.72
C ASP A 134 12.92 26.48 3.17
N LEU A 135 12.14 27.27 3.92
CA LEU A 135 11.76 26.96 5.29
C LEU A 135 10.74 25.84 5.39
N GLY A 136 9.72 25.90 4.54
CA GLY A 136 8.78 24.80 4.39
C GLY A 136 9.48 23.51 3.98
N ASP A 137 10.37 23.58 2.98
CA ASP A 137 11.15 22.43 2.52
C ASP A 137 12.12 21.92 3.64
N ALA A 138 12.73 22.82 4.43
CA ALA A 138 13.55 22.48 5.60
C ALA A 138 12.77 21.69 6.66
N PHE A 139 11.55 22.14 6.97
CA PHE A 139 10.69 21.48 7.93
C PHE A 139 10.22 20.10 7.42
N GLU A 140 9.86 19.99 6.14
CA GLU A 140 9.56 18.70 5.50
C GLU A 140 10.74 17.72 5.60
N TYR A 141 11.99 18.19 5.48
CA TYR A 141 13.17 17.35 5.68
C TYR A 141 13.29 16.85 7.12
N LEU A 142 13.11 17.72 8.12
CA LEU A 142 13.09 17.33 9.53
C LEU A 142 12.02 16.29 9.84
N LEU A 143 10.83 16.52 9.29
CA LEU A 143 9.70 15.61 9.39
C LEU A 143 9.99 14.25 8.74
N SER A 144 10.76 14.21 7.65
CA SER A 144 11.21 12.97 7.01
C SER A 144 12.17 12.15 7.89
N ILE A 145 13.00 12.82 8.69
CA ILE A 145 13.92 12.17 9.64
C ILE A 145 13.12 11.52 10.78
N LEU A 146 12.14 12.23 11.34
CA LEU A 146 11.22 11.68 12.35
C LEU A 146 10.53 10.42 11.85
N GLY A 147 10.06 10.45 10.60
CA GLY A 147 9.39 9.31 9.98
C GLY A 147 10.28 8.07 9.81
N SER A 148 11.59 8.23 9.59
CA SER A 148 12.51 7.12 9.34
C SER A 148 12.86 6.25 10.57
N GLN A 149 12.47 6.71 11.76
CA GLN A 149 12.83 6.13 13.07
C GLN A 149 11.85 5.05 13.58
N GLY A 150 10.74 4.79 12.89
CA GLY A 150 9.94 3.59 13.12
C GLY A 150 8.90 3.65 14.24
N ASP A 151 8.41 4.84 14.62
CA ASP A 151 7.19 4.93 15.44
C ASP A 151 6.03 4.25 14.70
N ALA A 152 5.51 3.19 15.31
CA ALA A 152 4.54 2.30 14.71
C ALA A 152 3.24 3.05 14.36
N GLY A 153 2.99 3.26 13.06
CA GLY A 153 1.66 3.60 12.54
C GLY A 153 1.54 4.90 11.76
N GLN A 154 2.59 5.71 11.62
CA GLN A 154 2.53 6.98 10.87
C GLN A 154 3.23 6.83 9.50
N PHE A 155 2.48 6.34 8.52
CA PHE A 155 2.96 6.20 7.14
C PHE A 155 3.05 7.58 6.47
N ARG A 156 4.26 8.00 6.06
CA ARG A 156 4.43 9.20 5.23
C ARG A 156 4.38 8.86 3.75
N THR A 157 3.76 9.73 2.97
CA THR A 157 3.76 9.63 1.51
C THR A 157 5.02 10.30 0.95
N PRO A 158 5.84 9.60 0.14
CA PRO A 158 6.99 10.22 -0.52
C PRO A 158 6.57 11.38 -1.42
N ARG A 159 7.39 12.44 -1.45
CA ARG A 159 7.03 13.69 -2.13
C ARG A 159 6.77 13.54 -3.63
N HIS A 160 7.60 12.74 -4.31
CA HIS A 160 7.43 12.49 -5.74
C HIS A 160 6.13 11.74 -6.06
N ILE A 161 5.63 10.91 -5.14
CA ILE A 161 4.33 10.24 -5.26
C ILE A 161 3.17 11.22 -5.04
N ILE A 162 3.29 12.11 -4.05
CA ILE A 162 2.32 13.21 -3.84
C ILE A 162 2.23 14.06 -5.12
N ASP A 163 3.37 14.55 -5.60
CA ASP A 163 3.42 15.45 -6.77
C ASP A 163 2.91 14.73 -8.03
N PHE A 164 3.17 13.43 -8.18
CA PHE A 164 2.60 12.59 -9.24
C PHE A 164 1.06 12.58 -9.18
N ILE A 165 0.47 12.30 -8.02
CA ILE A 165 -0.98 12.28 -7.83
C ILE A 165 -1.58 13.67 -8.12
N VAL A 166 -1.01 14.73 -7.54
CA VAL A 166 -1.46 16.11 -7.74
C VAL A 166 -1.40 16.51 -9.22
N SER A 167 -0.39 16.06 -9.96
CA SER A 167 -0.27 16.37 -11.40
C SER A 167 -1.34 15.73 -12.28
N ILE A 168 -1.94 14.63 -11.83
CA ILE A 168 -3.00 13.89 -12.53
C ILE A 168 -4.37 14.38 -12.09
N VAL A 169 -4.57 14.53 -10.78
CA VAL A 169 -5.79 15.08 -10.20
C VAL A 169 -5.97 16.52 -10.66
N ASP A 170 -4.89 17.29 -10.75
CA ASP A 170 -4.85 18.61 -11.37
C ASP A 170 -5.82 19.65 -10.73
N PRO A 171 -5.67 19.96 -9.42
CA PRO A 171 -6.53 20.93 -8.72
C PRO A 171 -6.40 22.35 -9.27
N LYS A 172 -7.50 23.14 -9.19
CA LYS A 172 -7.63 24.52 -9.68
C LYS A 172 -7.85 25.51 -8.54
N LYS A 173 -7.62 26.80 -8.82
CA LYS A 173 -7.57 27.86 -7.78
C LYS A 173 -8.92 28.16 -7.12
N GLU A 174 -10.03 27.84 -7.79
CA GLU A 174 -11.39 28.08 -7.29
C GLU A 174 -11.98 26.90 -6.51
N GLU A 175 -11.34 25.74 -6.57
CA GLU A 175 -11.86 24.46 -6.07
C GLU A 175 -11.57 24.27 -4.58
N THR A 176 -12.45 23.52 -3.90
CA THR A 176 -12.21 23.05 -2.52
C THR A 176 -11.46 21.72 -2.52
N ILE A 177 -10.48 21.61 -1.63
CA ILE A 177 -9.54 20.48 -1.59
C ILE A 177 -9.51 19.90 -0.18
N LEU A 178 -9.73 18.60 -0.06
CA LEU A 178 -9.65 17.86 1.20
C LEU A 178 -8.54 16.81 1.18
N ASP A 179 -7.84 16.70 2.31
CA ASP A 179 -7.11 15.49 2.72
C ASP A 179 -7.66 14.99 4.07
N PRO A 180 -8.45 13.89 4.11
CA PRO A 180 -9.13 13.42 5.32
C PRO A 180 -8.23 12.62 6.27
N ALA A 181 -6.94 12.44 5.93
CA ALA A 181 -5.93 11.79 6.74
C ALA A 181 -4.58 12.51 6.51
N CYS A 182 -4.56 13.81 6.80
CA CYS A 182 -3.58 14.72 6.21
C CYS A 182 -2.15 14.53 6.72
N GLY A 183 -1.93 13.92 7.88
CA GLY A 183 -0.61 13.78 8.49
C GLY A 183 0.07 15.14 8.62
N THR A 184 1.09 15.39 7.80
CA THR A 184 1.78 16.70 7.75
C THR A 184 1.31 17.63 6.65
N ALA A 185 0.13 17.41 6.07
CA ALA A 185 -0.46 18.23 5.00
C ALA A 185 0.33 18.23 3.67
N GLY A 186 1.05 17.14 3.37
CA GLY A 186 1.87 17.04 2.16
C GLY A 186 1.08 17.21 0.86
N PHE A 187 -0.11 16.60 0.76
CA PHE A 187 -1.00 16.78 -0.40
C PHE A 187 -1.51 18.21 -0.55
N LEU A 188 -1.91 18.86 0.55
CA LEU A 188 -2.40 20.24 0.54
C LEU A 188 -1.31 21.22 0.07
N ILE A 189 -0.09 21.09 0.61
CA ILE A 189 1.05 21.91 0.20
C ILE A 189 1.40 21.67 -1.27
N SER A 190 1.39 20.42 -1.74
CA SER A 190 1.65 20.11 -3.15
C SER A 190 0.57 20.65 -4.08
N ALA A 191 -0.71 20.54 -3.69
CA ALA A 191 -1.82 21.13 -4.43
C ALA A 191 -1.68 22.65 -4.58
N TYR A 192 -1.34 23.34 -3.49
CA TYR A 192 -1.09 24.77 -3.52
C TYR A 192 0.07 25.16 -4.45
N LYS A 193 1.24 24.50 -4.30
CA LYS A 193 2.41 24.72 -5.17
C LYS A 193 2.07 24.44 -6.64
N HIS A 194 1.29 23.41 -6.92
CA HIS A 194 0.81 23.08 -8.27
C HIS A 194 -0.08 24.19 -8.85
N ILE A 195 -1.05 24.68 -8.08
CA ILE A 195 -1.94 25.76 -8.51
C ILE A 195 -1.17 27.04 -8.80
N LEU A 196 -0.21 27.43 -7.93
CA LEU A 196 0.66 28.57 -8.17
C LEU A 196 1.46 28.40 -9.47
N LYS A 197 2.05 27.22 -9.68
CA LYS A 197 2.81 26.90 -10.89
C LYS A 197 1.95 27.00 -12.16
N GLN A 198 0.70 26.52 -12.12
CA GLN A 198 -0.20 26.62 -13.27
C GLN A 198 -0.61 28.05 -13.61
N ASN A 199 -0.63 28.93 -12.61
CA ASN A 199 -1.01 30.32 -12.77
C ASN A 199 0.21 31.27 -12.84
N HIS A 200 1.43 30.77 -13.06
CA HIS A 200 2.63 31.59 -13.09
C HIS A 200 2.58 32.73 -14.14
N ASN A 201 1.93 32.49 -15.29
CA ASN A 201 1.77 33.51 -16.34
C ASN A 201 0.77 34.62 -15.97
N LYS A 202 -0.19 34.32 -15.09
CA LYS A 202 -1.15 35.29 -14.55
C LYS A 202 -1.28 35.02 -13.05
N PRO A 203 -0.35 35.55 -12.24
CA PRO A 203 -0.31 35.29 -10.81
C PRO A 203 -1.63 35.61 -10.12
N LEU A 204 -1.95 34.85 -9.07
CA LEU A 204 -3.17 35.03 -8.30
C LEU A 204 -3.16 36.41 -7.65
N THR A 205 -4.31 37.08 -7.69
CA THR A 205 -4.56 38.26 -6.86
C THR A 205 -4.52 37.91 -5.37
N PRO A 206 -4.30 38.88 -4.46
CA PRO A 206 -4.33 38.63 -3.02
C PRO A 206 -5.62 37.94 -2.55
N ASP A 207 -6.78 38.32 -3.11
CA ASP A 207 -8.07 37.72 -2.77
C ASP A 207 -8.20 36.28 -3.28
N GLU A 208 -7.76 36.01 -4.52
CA GLU A 208 -7.72 34.64 -5.04
C GLU A 208 -6.77 33.76 -4.22
N LYS A 209 -5.60 34.28 -3.83
CA LYS A 209 -4.64 33.56 -2.99
C LYS A 209 -5.24 33.28 -1.60
N LYS A 210 -5.92 34.26 -1.00
CA LYS A 210 -6.61 34.09 0.28
C LYS A 210 -7.69 33.02 0.19
N LYS A 211 -8.58 33.11 -0.81
CA LYS A 211 -9.65 32.13 -1.02
C LYS A 211 -9.10 30.73 -1.29
N LEU A 212 -8.03 30.63 -2.09
CA LEU A 212 -7.33 29.37 -2.30
C LEU A 212 -6.85 28.78 -0.96
N MET A 213 -6.16 29.56 -0.13
CA MET A 213 -5.70 29.09 1.18
C MET A 213 -6.86 28.65 2.12
N GLU A 214 -8.02 29.31 2.04
CA GLU A 214 -9.23 28.93 2.80
C GLU A 214 -9.89 27.64 2.27
N ASN A 215 -9.73 27.33 1.00
CA ASN A 215 -10.28 26.14 0.34
C ASN A 215 -9.49 24.85 0.60
N LEU A 216 -8.29 24.92 1.18
CA LEU A 216 -7.44 23.76 1.49
C LEU A 216 -7.70 23.28 2.91
N VAL A 217 -8.37 22.13 3.03
CA VAL A 217 -8.82 21.55 4.30
C VAL A 217 -8.13 20.22 4.58
N GLY A 218 -7.71 20.00 5.82
CA GLY A 218 -7.11 18.74 6.26
C GLY A 218 -7.69 18.24 7.58
N TYR A 219 -7.87 16.92 7.70
CA TYR A 219 -8.27 16.27 8.94
C TYR A 219 -7.20 15.29 9.39
N ASP A 220 -6.94 15.23 10.69
CA ASP A 220 -6.17 14.16 11.29
C ASP A 220 -6.72 13.86 12.70
N ILE A 221 -6.67 12.60 13.12
CA ILE A 221 -7.14 12.19 14.45
C ILE A 221 -6.09 12.47 15.54
N SER A 222 -4.81 12.59 15.18
CA SER A 222 -3.73 12.79 16.14
C SER A 222 -3.53 14.28 16.43
N PRO A 223 -3.66 14.73 17.69
CA PRO A 223 -3.37 16.12 18.07
C PRO A 223 -1.96 16.57 17.68
N ASP A 224 -0.98 15.66 17.77
CA ASP A 224 0.40 15.91 17.36
C ASP A 224 0.51 16.15 15.85
N MET A 225 -0.18 15.36 15.03
CA MET A 225 -0.18 15.56 13.56
C MET A 225 -0.91 16.83 13.16
N VAL A 226 -2.01 17.16 13.83
CA VAL A 226 -2.70 18.44 13.64
C VAL A 226 -1.77 19.61 13.96
N ARG A 227 -1.00 19.53 15.06
CA ARG A 227 0.01 20.55 15.39
C ARG A 227 1.08 20.64 14.31
N LEU A 228 1.69 19.52 13.92
CA LEU A 228 2.78 19.49 12.94
C LEU A 228 2.33 19.96 11.55
N SER A 229 1.16 19.56 11.08
CA SER A 229 0.61 20.03 9.80
C SER A 229 0.27 21.51 9.81
N ARG A 230 -0.28 22.06 10.91
CA ARG A 230 -0.50 23.50 11.05
C ARG A 230 0.80 24.28 10.98
N VAL A 231 1.86 23.81 11.65
CA VAL A 231 3.20 24.39 11.53
C VAL A 231 3.70 24.32 10.10
N ASN A 232 3.61 23.16 9.47
CA ASN A 232 4.10 22.95 8.11
C ASN A 232 3.40 23.88 7.11
N MET A 233 2.08 23.97 7.19
CA MET A 233 1.27 24.88 6.38
C MET A 233 1.63 26.34 6.68
N TYR A 234 1.78 26.72 7.95
CA TYR A 234 2.17 28.09 8.31
C TYR A 234 3.51 28.49 7.69
N LEU A 235 4.52 27.61 7.79
CA LEU A 235 5.85 27.83 7.18
C LEU A 235 5.79 27.89 5.64
N HIS A 236 4.78 27.26 5.03
CA HIS A 236 4.49 27.38 3.60
C HIS A 236 3.61 28.60 3.24
N GLY A 237 3.43 29.55 4.17
CA GLY A 237 2.77 30.83 3.93
C GLY A 237 1.26 30.84 4.16
N PHE A 238 0.71 29.86 4.89
CA PHE A 238 -0.71 29.81 5.24
C PHE A 238 -0.93 30.47 6.61
N PRO A 239 -1.45 31.71 6.69
CA PRO A 239 -1.58 32.40 7.97
C PRO A 239 -2.63 31.77 8.90
N GLU A 240 -3.65 31.13 8.33
CA GLU A 240 -4.72 30.43 9.05
C GLU A 240 -4.99 29.04 8.44
N PRO A 241 -4.12 28.04 8.67
CA PRO A 241 -4.29 26.70 8.12
C PRO A 241 -5.60 26.04 8.57
N LYS A 242 -6.44 25.58 7.63
CA LYS A 242 -7.70 24.88 7.93
C LYS A 242 -7.48 23.38 8.19
N ILE A 243 -6.72 23.10 9.24
CA ILE A 243 -6.46 21.73 9.73
C ILE A 243 -7.27 21.47 11.01
N TYR A 244 -8.02 20.37 11.04
CA TYR A 244 -8.91 20.01 12.14
C TYR A 244 -8.52 18.68 12.78
N GLU A 245 -8.58 18.63 14.11
CA GLU A 245 -8.55 17.38 14.86
C GLU A 245 -9.92 16.71 14.72
N TYR A 246 -9.99 15.65 13.91
CA TYR A 246 -11.24 15.01 13.53
C TYR A 246 -11.03 13.53 13.20
N ASP A 247 -11.85 12.66 13.80
CA ASP A 247 -11.91 11.25 13.42
C ASP A 247 -12.87 11.07 12.24
N SER A 248 -12.30 11.03 11.04
CA SER A 248 -13.01 10.83 9.78
C SER A 248 -13.86 9.55 9.73
N LEU A 249 -13.61 8.56 10.59
CA LEU A 249 -14.26 7.26 10.51
C LEU A 249 -15.36 7.04 11.56
N THR A 250 -15.35 7.78 12.67
CA THR A 250 -16.32 7.56 13.76
C THR A 250 -17.18 8.76 14.09
N SER A 251 -16.76 9.99 13.75
CA SER A 251 -17.56 11.20 13.96
C SER A 251 -18.45 11.51 12.74
N GLU A 252 -19.59 12.15 13.01
CA GLU A 252 -20.52 12.65 11.99
C GLU A 252 -20.46 14.19 11.84
N ASP A 253 -19.67 14.89 12.67
CA ASP A 253 -19.74 16.36 12.78
C ASP A 253 -19.42 17.10 11.46
N LYS A 254 -18.63 16.48 10.59
CA LYS A 254 -18.23 17.03 9.28
C LYS A 254 -18.76 16.24 8.09
N TRP A 255 -19.71 15.32 8.31
CA TRP A 255 -20.17 14.43 7.24
C TRP A 255 -20.87 15.16 6.07
N GLU A 256 -21.45 16.33 6.31
CA GLU A 256 -22.10 17.14 5.26
C GLU A 256 -21.09 17.91 4.38
N GLU A 257 -19.80 17.94 4.75
CA GLU A 257 -18.79 18.65 3.97
C GLU A 257 -18.45 17.87 2.69
N THR A 258 -18.50 18.54 1.54
CA THR A 258 -18.18 17.95 0.24
C THR A 258 -17.21 18.82 -0.54
N PHE A 259 -16.35 18.18 -1.34
CA PHE A 259 -15.19 18.82 -1.94
C PHE A 259 -15.07 18.53 -3.44
N ASP A 260 -14.53 19.48 -4.20
CA ASP A 260 -14.21 19.30 -5.62
C ASP A 260 -13.07 18.29 -5.81
N VAL A 261 -12.11 18.31 -4.89
CA VAL A 261 -10.90 17.48 -4.95
C VAL A 261 -10.65 16.81 -3.61
N VAL A 262 -10.41 15.50 -3.62
CA VAL A 262 -9.94 14.75 -2.44
C VAL A 262 -8.67 13.99 -2.78
N MET A 263 -7.58 14.20 -2.04
CA MET A 263 -6.32 13.49 -2.24
C MET A 263 -5.80 12.99 -0.90
N ALA A 264 -5.51 11.70 -0.82
CA ALA A 264 -5.23 11.07 0.46
C ALA A 264 -4.26 9.90 0.36
N ASN A 265 -3.50 9.71 1.43
CA ASN A 265 -2.88 8.43 1.78
C ASN A 265 -3.43 7.96 3.12
N PRO A 266 -4.60 7.30 3.14
CA PRO A 266 -5.18 6.79 4.36
C PRO A 266 -4.28 5.77 5.09
N PRO A 267 -4.42 5.62 6.41
CA PRO A 267 -3.66 4.63 7.16
C PRO A 267 -3.90 3.20 6.65
N PHE A 268 -2.83 2.43 6.48
CA PHE A 268 -2.91 1.03 6.04
C PHE A 268 -3.19 0.04 7.17
N MET A 269 -3.13 0.52 8.42
CA MET A 269 -3.31 -0.29 9.61
C MET A 269 -4.59 0.11 10.32
N THR A 270 -5.29 -0.90 10.83
CA THR A 270 -6.48 -0.73 11.66
C THR A 270 -6.09 -1.00 13.12
N PRO A 271 -6.58 -0.21 14.09
CA PRO A 271 -6.40 -0.49 15.52
C PRO A 271 -6.82 -1.91 15.92
N LYS A 272 -6.18 -2.47 16.96
CA LYS A 272 -6.59 -3.75 17.55
C LYS A 272 -8.03 -3.65 18.03
N GLY A 273 -8.90 -4.54 17.55
CA GLY A 273 -10.35 -4.50 17.82
C GLY A 273 -11.20 -3.97 16.67
N GLY A 274 -10.59 -3.40 15.63
CA GLY A 274 -11.30 -2.84 14.47
C GLY A 274 -11.92 -1.47 14.76
N ILE A 275 -12.42 -0.84 13.71
CA ILE A 275 -13.16 0.43 13.79
C ILE A 275 -14.66 0.14 13.75
N ARG A 276 -15.44 0.92 14.50
CA ARG A 276 -16.90 0.89 14.43
C ARG A 276 -17.35 2.17 13.74
N PRO A 277 -17.59 2.15 12.42
CA PRO A 277 -18.07 3.33 11.72
C PRO A 277 -19.49 3.66 12.17
N HIS A 278 -19.89 4.91 11.95
CA HIS A 278 -21.29 5.29 12.09
C HIS A 278 -22.14 4.76 10.91
N LYS A 279 -23.47 4.91 10.99
CA LYS A 279 -24.41 4.20 10.09
C LYS A 279 -24.49 4.77 8.68
N ARG A 280 -23.91 5.95 8.42
CA ARG A 280 -24.02 6.63 7.12
C ARG A 280 -23.03 6.10 6.07
N PHE A 281 -22.00 5.37 6.49
CA PHE A 281 -21.09 4.66 5.59
C PHE A 281 -21.86 3.65 4.72
N ALA A 282 -21.64 3.69 3.41
CA ALA A 282 -22.21 2.74 2.46
C ALA A 282 -21.66 1.32 2.71
N ILE A 283 -20.41 1.24 3.17
CA ILE A 283 -19.70 0.01 3.50
C ILE A 283 -19.46 -0.06 5.01
N GLN A 284 -20.21 -0.93 5.69
CA GLN A 284 -20.03 -1.22 7.10
C GLN A 284 -18.81 -2.15 7.33
N ALA A 285 -17.61 -1.60 7.20
CA ALA A 285 -16.34 -2.29 7.42
C ALA A 285 -15.77 -2.04 8.81
N SER A 286 -14.90 -2.94 9.27
CA SER A 286 -14.08 -2.72 10.48
C SER A 286 -12.66 -2.26 10.16
N ARG A 287 -12.29 -2.24 8.88
CA ARG A 287 -10.95 -1.95 8.37
C ARG A 287 -10.86 -0.48 7.94
N ALA A 288 -9.89 0.25 8.49
CA ALA A 288 -9.71 1.68 8.24
C ALA A 288 -9.56 1.98 6.75
N GLU A 289 -8.76 1.18 6.03
CA GLU A 289 -8.47 1.36 4.62
C GLU A 289 -9.74 1.25 3.75
N ALA A 290 -10.70 0.40 4.12
CA ALA A 290 -11.96 0.26 3.41
C ALA A 290 -12.90 1.43 3.71
N LEU A 291 -12.97 1.86 4.97
CA LEU A 291 -13.81 2.98 5.38
C LEU A 291 -13.33 4.31 4.80
N PHE A 292 -12.03 4.56 4.73
CA PHE A 292 -11.51 5.78 4.12
C PHE A 292 -11.82 5.88 2.63
N VAL A 293 -11.79 4.76 1.90
CA VAL A 293 -12.20 4.75 0.48
C VAL A 293 -13.67 5.15 0.36
N ASP A 294 -14.54 4.57 1.17
CA ASP A 294 -15.97 4.94 1.23
C ASP A 294 -16.15 6.43 1.59
N TYR A 295 -15.52 6.89 2.67
CA TYR A 295 -15.52 8.29 3.10
C TYR A 295 -15.14 9.25 1.98
N ILE A 296 -14.01 8.99 1.30
CA ILE A 296 -13.55 9.83 0.19
C ILE A 296 -14.58 9.87 -0.94
N ILE A 297 -15.18 8.73 -1.29
CA ILE A 297 -16.21 8.69 -2.33
C ILE A 297 -17.44 9.49 -1.92
N GLU A 298 -17.93 9.35 -0.68
CA GLU A 298 -19.09 10.11 -0.18
C GLU A 298 -18.84 11.63 -0.12
N HIS A 299 -17.62 12.05 0.20
CA HIS A 299 -17.26 13.48 0.36
C HIS A 299 -16.87 14.17 -0.96
N LEU A 300 -16.94 13.48 -2.11
CA LEU A 300 -16.73 14.11 -3.41
C LEU A 300 -18.01 14.80 -3.92
N LEU A 301 -17.89 15.99 -4.49
CA LEU A 301 -18.97 16.59 -5.26
C LEU A 301 -19.31 15.77 -6.52
N SER A 302 -20.48 16.01 -7.11
CA SER A 302 -20.93 15.30 -8.33
C SER A 302 -20.00 15.46 -9.54
N ASN A 303 -19.24 16.55 -9.59
CA ASN A 303 -18.18 16.85 -10.56
C ASN A 303 -16.78 16.65 -9.98
N GLY A 304 -16.68 16.11 -8.76
CA GLY A 304 -15.44 15.99 -8.01
C GLY A 304 -14.54 14.86 -8.52
N ARG A 305 -13.28 14.91 -8.10
CA ARG A 305 -12.25 13.93 -8.45
C ARG A 305 -11.31 13.63 -7.28
N ALA A 306 -10.75 12.43 -7.28
CA ALA A 306 -9.86 11.99 -6.22
C ALA A 306 -8.64 11.21 -6.71
N GLY A 307 -7.58 11.30 -5.91
CA GLY A 307 -6.39 10.47 -5.97
C GLY A 307 -6.16 9.79 -4.63
N ILE A 308 -6.30 8.46 -4.56
CA ILE A 308 -6.32 7.72 -3.30
C ILE A 308 -5.24 6.64 -3.31
N ILE A 309 -4.33 6.67 -2.35
CA ILE A 309 -3.39 5.55 -2.14
C ILE A 309 -4.08 4.48 -1.31
N VAL A 310 -4.00 3.23 -1.75
CA VAL A 310 -4.60 2.08 -1.07
C VAL A 310 -3.64 0.88 -1.03
N PRO A 311 -3.73 0.00 -0.02
CA PRO A 311 -3.09 -1.31 -0.12
C PRO A 311 -3.79 -2.16 -1.19
N GLU A 312 -3.03 -2.98 -1.94
CA GLU A 312 -3.60 -3.83 -3.01
C GLU A 312 -4.61 -4.87 -2.51
N GLY A 313 -4.66 -5.13 -1.20
CA GLY A 313 -5.71 -5.91 -0.56
C GLY A 313 -7.13 -5.41 -0.88
N ILE A 314 -7.35 -4.10 -1.01
CA ILE A 314 -8.65 -3.53 -1.40
C ILE A 314 -9.08 -4.01 -2.81
N LEU A 315 -8.10 -4.13 -3.71
CA LEU A 315 -8.30 -4.48 -5.11
C LEU A 315 -8.46 -5.98 -5.35
N THR A 316 -8.04 -6.81 -4.41
CA THR A 316 -7.90 -8.27 -4.58
C THR A 316 -8.70 -9.12 -3.62
N ASN A 317 -9.09 -8.60 -2.46
CA ASN A 317 -9.73 -9.42 -1.44
C ASN A 317 -11.10 -9.93 -1.93
N ASP A 318 -11.29 -11.25 -1.83
CA ASP A 318 -12.46 -11.96 -2.36
C ASP A 318 -13.69 -11.90 -1.44
N SER A 319 -13.62 -11.20 -0.31
CA SER A 319 -14.78 -11.06 0.59
C SER A 319 -15.88 -10.20 -0.05
N ALA A 320 -17.13 -10.50 0.29
CA ALA A 320 -18.31 -9.76 -0.19
C ALA A 320 -18.25 -8.25 0.13
N LEU A 321 -17.55 -7.88 1.21
CA LEU A 321 -17.36 -6.48 1.59
C LEU A 321 -16.47 -5.76 0.58
N TYR A 322 -15.32 -6.34 0.24
CA TYR A 322 -14.41 -5.72 -0.72
C TYR A 322 -14.94 -5.78 -2.16
N TYR A 323 -15.76 -6.77 -2.49
CA TYR A 323 -16.56 -6.74 -3.72
C TYR A 323 -17.43 -5.48 -3.80
N LYS A 324 -18.21 -5.19 -2.75
CA LYS A 324 -19.07 -3.98 -2.71
C LYS A 324 -18.24 -2.69 -2.77
N LEU A 325 -17.08 -2.65 -2.12
CA LEU A 325 -16.18 -1.51 -2.17
C LEU A 325 -15.62 -1.26 -3.59
N ARG A 326 -15.26 -2.32 -4.32
CA ARG A 326 -14.83 -2.21 -5.72
C ARG A 326 -15.96 -1.78 -6.64
N GLN A 327 -17.17 -2.30 -6.42
CA GLN A 327 -18.37 -1.82 -7.12
C GLN A 327 -18.61 -0.33 -6.86
N LEU A 328 -18.53 0.12 -5.61
CA LEU A 328 -18.65 1.53 -5.22
C LEU A 328 -17.65 2.41 -6.00
N LEU A 329 -16.37 2.01 -6.07
CA LEU A 329 -15.35 2.71 -6.84
C LEU A 329 -15.71 2.81 -8.33
N ILE A 330 -16.10 1.68 -8.95
CA ILE A 330 -16.44 1.61 -10.39
C ILE A 330 -17.67 2.46 -10.71
N ASP A 331 -18.65 2.51 -9.81
CA ASP A 331 -19.89 3.28 -9.98
C ASP A 331 -19.70 4.77 -9.74
N ASN A 332 -18.63 5.16 -9.05
CA ASN A 332 -18.32 6.55 -8.73
C ASN A 332 -17.22 7.16 -9.61
N GLY A 333 -16.84 6.48 -10.68
CA GLY A 333 -15.98 7.06 -11.72
C GLY A 333 -14.50 6.72 -11.61
N LEU A 334 -14.17 5.56 -11.04
CA LEU A 334 -12.82 4.99 -11.16
C LEU A 334 -12.45 4.81 -12.64
N PHE A 335 -11.40 5.51 -13.10
CA PHE A 335 -10.98 5.50 -14.51
C PHE A 335 -9.53 5.04 -14.71
N ALA A 336 -8.68 5.13 -13.68
CA ALA A 336 -7.31 4.65 -13.73
C ALA A 336 -6.82 4.10 -12.38
N ILE A 337 -5.94 3.10 -12.45
CA ILE A 337 -5.26 2.46 -11.32
C ILE A 337 -3.77 2.36 -11.64
N VAL A 338 -2.92 2.80 -10.71
CA VAL A 338 -1.46 2.70 -10.83
C VAL A 338 -0.92 1.80 -9.73
N SER A 339 -0.37 0.64 -10.07
CA SER A 339 0.29 -0.26 -9.12
C SER A 339 1.72 0.20 -8.90
N LEU A 340 2.13 0.36 -7.63
CA LEU A 340 3.46 0.81 -7.23
C LEU A 340 4.32 -0.39 -6.80
N PRO A 341 5.65 -0.29 -6.90
CA PRO A 341 6.53 -1.37 -6.46
C PRO A 341 6.48 -1.55 -4.94
N ILE A 342 6.66 -2.79 -4.46
CA ILE A 342 6.83 -3.06 -3.03
C ILE A 342 8.08 -2.30 -2.55
N GLY A 343 7.96 -1.57 -1.44
CA GLY A 343 9.02 -0.69 -0.95
C GLY A 343 8.96 0.74 -1.49
N ALA A 344 7.98 1.09 -2.33
CA ALA A 344 7.69 2.47 -2.73
C ALA A 344 7.34 3.40 -1.55
N PHE A 345 7.12 2.86 -0.35
CA PHE A 345 6.92 3.60 0.89
C PHE A 345 7.96 3.23 1.95
N ASN A 346 9.13 2.70 1.58
CA ASN A 346 10.20 2.46 2.56
C ASN A 346 10.71 3.77 3.19
N PRO A 347 11.04 3.75 4.49
CA PRO A 347 11.03 2.60 5.42
C PRO A 347 9.66 2.30 6.07
N TYR A 348 8.63 3.08 5.76
CA TYR A 348 7.32 3.04 6.43
C TYR A 348 6.54 1.76 6.18
N SER A 349 6.63 1.17 4.98
CA SER A 349 5.76 0.05 4.55
C SER A 349 6.51 -1.05 3.80
N ALA A 350 7.56 -1.63 4.39
CA ALA A 350 8.47 -2.55 3.71
C ALA A 350 7.83 -3.74 2.98
N ASN A 351 6.68 -4.23 3.46
CA ASN A 351 6.02 -5.40 2.90
C ASN A 351 4.63 -5.11 2.33
N ILE A 352 4.21 -3.83 2.25
CA ILE A 352 2.88 -3.47 1.75
C ILE A 352 2.99 -3.04 0.30
N LYS A 353 2.34 -3.80 -0.59
CA LYS A 353 2.15 -3.39 -1.98
C LYS A 353 0.97 -2.42 -2.06
N THR A 354 1.18 -1.27 -2.66
CA THR A 354 0.20 -0.19 -2.74
C THR A 354 -0.17 0.12 -4.19
N SER A 355 -1.34 0.70 -4.37
CA SER A 355 -1.83 1.22 -5.63
C SER A 355 -2.44 2.59 -5.44
N ILE A 356 -2.46 3.39 -6.50
CA ILE A 356 -3.12 4.69 -6.55
C ILE A 356 -4.38 4.55 -7.40
N LEU A 357 -5.51 4.97 -6.86
CA LEU A 357 -6.81 5.00 -7.52
C LEU A 357 -7.12 6.42 -7.97
N PHE A 358 -7.53 6.58 -9.23
CA PHE A 358 -7.99 7.86 -9.76
C PHE A 358 -9.48 7.78 -10.10
N VAL A 359 -10.24 8.66 -9.47
CA VAL A 359 -11.70 8.75 -9.57
C VAL A 359 -12.08 10.12 -10.13
N ASN A 360 -13.05 10.17 -11.04
CA ASN A 360 -13.60 11.41 -11.55
C ASN A 360 -15.11 11.25 -11.82
N ARG A 361 -15.94 11.85 -10.96
CA ARG A 361 -17.41 11.74 -11.03
C ARG A 361 -17.99 12.50 -12.24
N ALA A 362 -17.34 13.57 -12.70
CA ALA A 362 -17.81 14.35 -13.84
C ALA A 362 -17.88 13.55 -15.16
N ILE A 363 -17.10 12.47 -15.27
CA ILE A 363 -17.03 11.62 -16.46
C ILE A 363 -17.59 10.21 -16.23
N VAL A 364 -18.23 9.94 -15.09
CA VAL A 364 -18.67 8.59 -14.70
C VAL A 364 -19.49 7.87 -15.79
N ASN A 365 -20.40 8.61 -16.44
CA ASN A 365 -21.27 8.09 -17.50
C ASN A 365 -20.53 7.81 -18.82
N LYS A 366 -19.32 8.35 -19.01
CA LYS A 366 -18.48 8.15 -20.20
C LYS A 366 -17.45 7.03 -20.01
N ILE A 367 -17.20 6.58 -18.78
CA ILE A 367 -16.19 5.56 -18.50
C ILE A 367 -16.71 4.18 -18.96
N SER A 368 -16.24 3.73 -20.12
CA SER A 368 -16.45 2.37 -20.63
C SER A 368 -15.23 1.46 -20.41
N LYS A 369 -14.08 2.04 -20.05
CA LYS A 369 -12.80 1.34 -19.89
C LYS A 369 -11.98 1.95 -18.75
N ILE A 370 -11.28 1.10 -18.00
CA ILE A 370 -10.39 1.47 -16.90
C ILE A 370 -8.94 1.20 -17.32
N LEU A 371 -8.06 2.18 -17.09
CA LEU A 371 -6.63 2.04 -17.33
C LEU A 371 -5.94 1.45 -16.10
N PHE A 372 -5.10 0.45 -16.31
CA PHE A 372 -4.15 -0.07 -15.33
C PHE A 372 -2.75 0.30 -15.80
N PHE A 373 -1.91 0.79 -14.90
CA PHE A 373 -0.52 1.08 -15.19
C PHE A 373 0.37 0.48 -14.10
N ARG A 374 1.40 -0.28 -14.49
CA ARG A 374 2.38 -0.84 -13.55
C ARG A 374 3.62 0.04 -13.50
N VAL A 375 3.96 0.52 -12.30
CA VAL A 375 5.24 1.20 -12.03
C VAL A 375 6.19 0.15 -11.49
N ASP A 376 7.29 -0.10 -12.21
CA ASP A 376 8.35 -1.00 -11.74
C ASP A 376 9.42 -0.18 -11.00
N SER A 377 9.64 1.07 -11.41
CA SER A 377 10.53 2.02 -10.72
C SER A 377 9.91 3.41 -10.67
N ASP A 378 9.94 4.04 -9.49
CA ASP A 378 9.36 5.36 -9.24
C ASP A 378 10.40 6.48 -9.17
N GLY A 379 11.63 6.25 -9.66
CA GLY A 379 12.73 7.20 -9.58
C GLY A 379 13.63 7.02 -8.36
N PHE A 380 13.37 6.04 -7.49
CA PHE A 380 14.18 5.75 -6.31
C PHE A 380 14.45 4.25 -6.16
N ASP A 381 15.58 3.90 -5.55
CA ASP A 381 15.84 2.52 -5.11
C ASP A 381 14.79 2.08 -4.07
N LEU A 382 14.60 0.78 -3.91
CA LEU A 382 13.65 0.21 -2.94
C LEU A 382 14.31 -0.03 -1.57
N GLY A 383 15.49 0.56 -1.32
CA GLY A 383 16.20 0.45 -0.06
C GLY A 383 15.57 1.29 1.05
N ARG A 384 16.04 1.12 2.29
CA ARG A 384 15.57 1.89 3.46
C ARG A 384 15.70 3.40 3.24
N ASN A 385 16.77 3.82 2.57
CA ASN A 385 17.12 5.23 2.38
C ASN A 385 16.49 5.85 1.13
N ARG A 386 15.89 5.04 0.24
CA ARG A 386 15.28 5.50 -1.02
C ARG A 386 16.20 6.47 -1.76
N ASN A 387 17.35 6.00 -2.24
CA ASN A 387 18.26 6.89 -2.99
C ASN A 387 17.72 7.10 -4.41
N PRO A 388 17.87 8.31 -5.00
CA PRO A 388 17.44 8.56 -6.37
C PRO A 388 18.13 7.64 -7.37
N VAL A 389 17.37 7.13 -8.34
CA VAL A 389 17.87 6.34 -9.48
C VAL A 389 17.39 6.93 -10.80
N LYS A 390 18.02 6.51 -11.90
CA LYS A 390 17.70 7.03 -13.24
C LYS A 390 16.36 6.51 -13.77
N ASP A 391 16.01 5.27 -13.44
CA ASP A 391 14.78 4.63 -13.92
C ASP A 391 13.56 5.25 -13.22
N ASN A 392 12.56 5.70 -13.99
CA ASN A 392 11.36 6.31 -13.46
C ASN A 392 10.19 6.17 -14.43
N ASP A 393 9.18 5.40 -14.04
CA ASP A 393 7.98 5.15 -14.85
C ASP A 393 6.87 6.19 -14.63
N LEU A 394 6.94 7.01 -13.58
CA LEU A 394 5.89 7.97 -13.23
C LEU A 394 5.57 8.95 -14.37
N PRO A 395 6.56 9.54 -15.10
CA PRO A 395 6.25 10.40 -16.24
C PRO A 395 5.47 9.69 -17.34
N SER A 396 5.79 8.42 -17.61
CA SER A 396 5.06 7.60 -18.58
C SER A 396 3.65 7.26 -18.10
N ALA A 397 3.47 7.06 -16.79
CA ALA A 397 2.14 6.87 -16.19
C ALA A 397 1.29 8.14 -16.34
N VAL A 398 1.84 9.32 -16.09
CA VAL A 398 1.15 10.62 -16.30
C VAL A 398 0.69 10.74 -17.75
N GLU A 399 1.58 10.48 -18.72
CA GLU A 399 1.24 10.53 -20.14
C GLU A 399 0.11 9.57 -20.49
N ALA A 400 0.21 8.30 -20.07
CA ALA A 400 -0.81 7.28 -20.33
C ALA A 400 -2.17 7.67 -19.73
N ILE A 401 -2.19 8.18 -18.51
CA ILE A 401 -3.43 8.59 -17.83
C ILE A 401 -4.05 9.81 -18.50
N LYS A 402 -3.25 10.81 -18.90
CA LYS A 402 -3.76 11.98 -19.64
C LYS A 402 -4.34 11.61 -20.99
N ILE A 403 -3.68 10.72 -21.74
CA ILE A 403 -4.21 10.19 -23.00
C ILE A 403 -5.53 9.43 -22.76
N HIS A 404 -5.59 8.58 -21.73
CA HIS A 404 -6.82 7.85 -21.40
C HIS A 404 -7.95 8.79 -21.00
N LEU A 405 -7.67 9.82 -20.21
CA LEU A 405 -8.64 10.82 -19.80
C LEU A 405 -9.15 11.64 -21.00
N ASP A 406 -8.27 12.06 -21.91
CA ASP A 406 -8.63 12.72 -23.16
C ASP A 406 -9.54 11.85 -24.03
N ASN A 407 -9.19 10.57 -24.19
CA ASN A 407 -10.02 9.59 -24.91
C ASN A 407 -11.44 9.50 -24.33
N ILE A 408 -11.60 9.54 -23.00
CA ILE A 408 -12.91 9.49 -22.35
C ILE A 408 -13.67 10.82 -22.51
N ILE A 409 -13.01 11.96 -22.33
CA ILE A 409 -13.66 13.28 -22.34
C ILE A 409 -14.08 13.66 -23.76
N ASN A 410 -13.17 13.51 -24.72
CA ASN A 410 -13.28 13.99 -26.10
C ASN A 410 -13.68 12.91 -27.11
N ASN A 411 -13.95 11.68 -26.66
CA ASN A 411 -14.21 10.53 -27.53
C ASN A 411 -13.08 10.31 -28.58
N SER A 412 -11.85 10.63 -28.21
CA SER A 412 -10.68 10.41 -29.07
C SER A 412 -10.22 8.94 -29.01
N SER A 413 -9.35 8.54 -29.93
CA SER A 413 -8.81 7.17 -30.03
C SER A 413 -7.29 7.17 -30.06
N GLN A 414 -6.69 8.04 -29.26
CA GLN A 414 -5.24 8.13 -29.12
C GLN A 414 -4.68 6.84 -28.52
N ARG A 415 -3.64 6.30 -29.14
CA ARG A 415 -3.04 5.03 -28.73
C ARG A 415 -2.01 5.26 -27.63
N ILE A 416 -2.23 4.65 -26.47
CA ILE A 416 -1.21 4.54 -25.41
C ILE A 416 -0.17 3.50 -25.84
N LYS A 417 1.06 3.93 -26.13
CA LYS A 417 2.18 3.06 -26.56
C LYS A 417 3.10 2.71 -25.38
N ASN A 418 2.56 2.14 -24.32
CA ASN A 418 3.35 1.70 -23.16
C ASN A 418 3.02 0.25 -22.79
N LYS A 419 4.04 -0.62 -22.75
CA LYS A 419 3.87 -2.05 -22.42
C LYS A 419 3.45 -2.28 -20.96
N LYS A 420 3.66 -1.29 -20.08
CA LYS A 420 3.25 -1.30 -18.68
C LYS A 420 1.81 -0.82 -18.47
N SER A 421 1.13 -0.42 -19.55
CA SER A 421 -0.24 0.05 -19.53
C SER A 421 -1.20 -1.00 -20.09
N MET A 422 -2.37 -1.13 -19.47
CA MET A 422 -3.40 -2.07 -19.86
C MET A 422 -4.79 -1.45 -19.69
N ILE A 423 -5.56 -1.36 -20.76
CA ILE A 423 -6.94 -0.83 -20.71
C ILE A 423 -7.93 -1.99 -20.70
N ILE A 424 -8.76 -2.12 -19.66
CA ILE A 424 -9.79 -3.17 -19.54
C ILE A 424 -11.18 -2.56 -19.67
N SER A 425 -12.12 -3.25 -20.32
CA SER A 425 -13.49 -2.74 -20.41
C SER A 425 -14.21 -2.85 -19.07
N LYS A 426 -15.01 -1.84 -18.70
CA LYS A 426 -15.83 -1.85 -17.48
C LYS A 426 -16.78 -3.05 -17.48
N ALA A 427 -17.33 -3.41 -18.64
CA ALA A 427 -18.18 -4.60 -18.79
C ALA A 427 -17.44 -5.91 -18.48
N GLU A 428 -16.20 -6.07 -18.94
CA GLU A 428 -15.38 -7.26 -18.65
C GLU A 428 -15.10 -7.41 -17.15
N ILE A 429 -14.84 -6.31 -16.46
CA ILE A 429 -14.66 -6.30 -15.00
C ILE A 429 -15.96 -6.69 -14.30
N LEU A 430 -17.08 -6.05 -14.67
CA LEU A 430 -18.38 -6.24 -14.01
C LEU A 430 -19.00 -7.64 -14.25
N ASN A 431 -18.68 -8.29 -15.37
CA ASN A 431 -19.13 -9.65 -15.66
C ASN A 431 -18.50 -10.71 -14.75
N ARG A 432 -17.48 -10.36 -13.98
CA ARG A 432 -16.86 -11.26 -13.00
C ARG A 432 -17.55 -11.11 -11.65
N LYS A 433 -17.72 -12.21 -10.91
CA LYS A 433 -18.35 -12.17 -9.57
C LYS A 433 -17.47 -11.52 -8.50
N ASP A 434 -16.18 -11.32 -8.80
CA ASP A 434 -15.17 -10.84 -7.85
C ASP A 434 -14.78 -9.37 -8.08
N HIS A 435 -15.03 -8.78 -9.26
CA HIS A 435 -14.60 -7.42 -9.64
C HIS A 435 -13.14 -7.12 -9.30
N ILE A 436 -12.23 -8.09 -9.36
CA ILE A 436 -10.83 -7.86 -8.97
C ILE A 436 -10.21 -6.79 -9.87
N LEU A 437 -9.55 -5.81 -9.26
CA LEU A 437 -8.96 -4.66 -9.93
C LEU A 437 -7.42 -4.78 -9.96
N LEU A 438 -6.90 -5.86 -10.54
CA LEU A 438 -5.47 -6.03 -10.83
C LEU A 438 -5.22 -6.30 -12.31
N ALA A 439 -4.21 -5.63 -12.89
CA ALA A 439 -3.82 -5.82 -14.29
C ALA A 439 -3.54 -7.29 -14.63
N ASP A 440 -2.74 -7.98 -13.80
CA ASP A 440 -2.30 -9.37 -14.01
C ASP A 440 -3.46 -10.37 -14.16
N ARG A 441 -4.62 -10.08 -13.53
CA ARG A 441 -5.83 -10.91 -13.71
C ARG A 441 -6.36 -10.89 -15.13
N TYR A 442 -6.11 -9.81 -15.86
CA TYR A 442 -6.56 -9.61 -17.22
C TYR A 442 -5.41 -9.81 -18.22
N GLU A 443 -4.13 -9.69 -17.82
CA GLU A 443 -2.98 -9.98 -18.69
C GLU A 443 -3.02 -11.42 -19.21
N ALA A 444 -3.44 -12.37 -18.37
CA ALA A 444 -3.70 -13.74 -18.77
C ALA A 444 -4.74 -13.85 -19.92
N ILE A 445 -5.61 -12.86 -20.09
CA ILE A 445 -6.66 -12.83 -21.11
C ILE A 445 -6.16 -12.12 -22.38
N LYS A 446 -5.41 -11.01 -22.27
CA LYS A 446 -4.90 -10.26 -23.44
C LYS A 446 -3.68 -10.84 -24.13
N ASN A 447 -2.78 -11.49 -23.40
CA ASN A 447 -1.69 -12.24 -24.04
C ASN A 447 -2.21 -13.46 -24.79
N GLY A 448 -3.52 -13.72 -24.75
CA GLY A 448 -4.06 -15.01 -25.05
C GLY A 448 -3.34 -16.01 -24.16
N SER A 449 -3.86 -16.28 -22.97
CA SER A 449 -3.96 -17.70 -22.65
C SER A 449 -4.98 -18.32 -23.61
N ASN A 450 -4.63 -18.38 -24.90
CA ASN A 450 -4.42 -19.71 -25.44
C ASN A 450 -3.46 -20.38 -24.45
N ALA A 451 -3.98 -20.92 -23.34
CA ALA A 451 -3.37 -22.13 -22.84
C ALA A 451 -3.34 -22.99 -24.09
N LEU A 452 -2.15 -23.15 -24.68
CA LEU A 452 -2.05 -23.88 -25.94
C LEU A 452 -2.54 -25.27 -25.56
N TYR A 453 -3.71 -25.60 -26.10
CA TYR A 453 -4.35 -26.85 -25.79
C TYR A 453 -3.64 -27.90 -26.61
N TYR A 454 -2.98 -28.81 -25.92
CA TYR A 454 -2.34 -29.95 -26.55
C TYR A 454 -3.09 -31.20 -26.17
N LYS A 455 -3.09 -32.17 -27.07
CA LYS A 455 -3.67 -33.47 -26.75
C LYS A 455 -2.84 -34.10 -25.65
N ILE A 456 -3.45 -34.92 -24.79
CA ILE A 456 -2.70 -35.71 -23.79
C ILE A 456 -1.53 -36.44 -24.46
N ASN A 457 -1.77 -36.99 -25.66
CA ASN A 457 -0.75 -37.69 -26.44
C ASN A 457 0.37 -36.81 -27.01
N ASP A 458 0.25 -35.49 -26.98
CA ASP A 458 1.33 -34.57 -27.37
C ASP A 458 2.26 -34.27 -26.18
N LEU A 459 1.75 -34.41 -24.94
CA LEU A 459 2.46 -34.09 -23.71
C LEU A 459 3.00 -35.34 -22.99
N PHE A 460 2.27 -36.45 -23.08
CA PHE A 460 2.54 -37.69 -22.37
C PHE A 460 2.64 -38.89 -23.32
N GLU A 461 3.51 -39.82 -22.99
CA GLU A 461 3.35 -41.21 -23.41
C GLU A 461 2.27 -41.84 -22.52
N VAL A 462 1.27 -42.46 -23.14
CA VAL A 462 0.14 -43.08 -22.43
C VAL A 462 0.10 -44.57 -22.73
N GLU A 463 0.36 -45.34 -21.67
CA GLU A 463 0.36 -46.79 -21.64
C GLU A 463 -0.81 -47.30 -20.79
N LYS A 464 -1.20 -48.55 -20.99
CA LYS A 464 -2.23 -49.22 -20.19
C LYS A 464 -1.52 -50.17 -19.23
N GLY A 465 -1.97 -50.22 -17.97
CA GLY A 465 -1.43 -51.21 -17.03
C GLY A 465 -1.75 -52.65 -17.45
N ASP A 466 -0.97 -53.60 -16.93
CA ASP A 466 -0.99 -54.98 -17.44
C ASP A 466 -1.57 -55.99 -16.45
N LEU A 467 -1.84 -55.58 -15.20
CA LEU A 467 -2.21 -56.51 -14.14
C LEU A 467 -3.67 -56.34 -13.70
N GLN A 468 -4.42 -57.43 -13.66
CA GLN A 468 -5.77 -57.41 -13.11
C GLN A 468 -5.75 -57.01 -11.63
N SER A 469 -6.62 -56.07 -11.24
CA SER A 469 -6.69 -55.52 -9.87
C SER A 469 -6.82 -56.57 -8.75
N SER A 470 -7.35 -57.76 -9.05
CA SER A 470 -7.49 -58.89 -8.11
C SER A 470 -6.23 -59.75 -7.94
N LYS A 471 -5.26 -59.64 -8.86
CA LYS A 471 -4.00 -60.43 -8.83
C LYS A 471 -2.93 -59.76 -7.97
N ASN A 472 -3.28 -59.38 -6.74
CA ASN A 472 -2.28 -58.87 -5.79
C ASN A 472 -1.52 -60.03 -5.15
N ILE A 473 -0.20 -59.91 -5.12
CA ILE A 473 0.71 -60.83 -4.44
C ILE A 473 1.50 -59.98 -3.46
N ASP A 474 1.61 -60.39 -2.20
CA ASP A 474 2.35 -59.58 -1.24
C ASP A 474 3.83 -59.39 -1.66
N GLY A 475 4.39 -58.22 -1.41
CA GLY A 475 5.73 -57.86 -1.88
C GLY A 475 6.14 -56.42 -1.63
N GLN A 476 7.33 -56.04 -2.11
CA GLN A 476 7.94 -54.74 -1.78
C GLN A 476 7.52 -53.59 -2.70
N PHE A 477 7.07 -53.87 -3.92
CA PHE A 477 6.76 -52.84 -4.92
C PHE A 477 5.31 -52.37 -4.84
N ASN A 478 5.07 -51.11 -5.20
CA ASN A 478 3.73 -50.54 -5.18
C ASN A 478 2.90 -51.08 -6.36
N PHE A 479 1.71 -51.60 -6.05
CA PHE A 479 0.71 -51.98 -7.04
C PHE A 479 -0.42 -50.94 -7.05
N ILE A 480 -0.39 -50.07 -8.06
CA ILE A 480 -1.32 -48.97 -8.20
C ILE A 480 -2.58 -49.47 -8.92
N THR A 481 -3.71 -49.45 -8.24
CA THR A 481 -5.02 -49.80 -8.84
C THR A 481 -5.91 -48.56 -8.93
N ALA A 482 -7.14 -48.71 -9.40
CA ALA A 482 -8.10 -47.61 -9.39
C ALA A 482 -8.58 -47.26 -7.96
N SER A 483 -8.32 -48.07 -6.94
CA SER A 483 -8.67 -47.74 -5.55
C SER A 483 -7.81 -46.62 -4.97
N GLU A 484 -8.33 -45.98 -3.92
CA GLU A 484 -7.60 -44.95 -3.19
C GLU A 484 -6.34 -45.51 -2.52
N THR A 485 -6.46 -46.69 -1.92
CA THR A 485 -5.35 -47.40 -1.29
C THR A 485 -4.55 -48.19 -2.32
N TRP A 486 -3.23 -48.12 -2.20
CA TRP A 486 -2.31 -48.90 -3.02
C TRP A 486 -2.13 -50.30 -2.44
N LYS A 487 -2.02 -51.28 -3.32
CA LYS A 487 -1.65 -52.65 -2.96
C LYS A 487 -0.15 -52.83 -3.10
N LYS A 488 0.33 -54.05 -2.83
CA LYS A 488 1.71 -54.46 -3.04
C LYS A 488 1.83 -55.55 -4.11
N HIS A 489 3.03 -55.65 -4.70
CA HIS A 489 3.43 -56.72 -5.60
C HIS A 489 4.91 -57.09 -5.42
N ASN A 490 5.25 -58.34 -5.69
CA ASN A 490 6.64 -58.84 -5.72
C ASN A 490 7.39 -58.57 -7.05
N LYS A 491 6.73 -57.91 -8.02
CA LYS A 491 7.27 -57.57 -9.35
C LYS A 491 6.89 -56.13 -9.68
N TYR A 492 7.70 -55.47 -10.50
CA TYR A 492 7.43 -54.14 -11.04
C TYR A 492 7.57 -54.18 -12.56
N THR A 493 6.87 -53.29 -13.25
CA THR A 493 7.02 -53.09 -14.71
C THR A 493 7.62 -51.74 -15.05
N HIS A 494 7.60 -50.79 -14.11
CA HIS A 494 8.05 -49.41 -14.32
C HIS A 494 8.95 -48.98 -13.16
N ASP A 495 10.01 -48.21 -13.48
CA ASP A 495 10.86 -47.52 -12.51
C ASP A 495 11.06 -46.08 -12.98
N CYS A 496 10.07 -45.24 -12.68
CA CYS A 496 10.03 -43.86 -13.17
C CYS A 496 9.06 -43.00 -12.36
N GLU A 497 9.06 -41.71 -12.65
CA GLU A 497 8.01 -40.79 -12.23
C GLU A 497 6.84 -40.87 -13.22
N ALA A 498 5.62 -41.08 -12.71
CA ALA A 498 4.43 -41.23 -13.54
C ALA A 498 3.15 -40.74 -12.86
N ILE A 499 2.15 -40.44 -13.69
CA ILE A 499 0.76 -40.24 -13.27
C ILE A 499 -0.05 -41.49 -13.63
N ILE A 500 -0.78 -42.06 -12.68
CA ILE A 500 -1.66 -43.21 -12.89
C ILE A 500 -3.11 -42.72 -12.89
N PHE A 501 -3.81 -42.88 -14.01
CA PHE A 501 -5.19 -42.40 -14.20
C PHE A 501 -6.18 -43.56 -14.34
N ALA A 502 -7.15 -43.66 -13.44
CA ALA A 502 -8.15 -44.72 -13.45
C ALA A 502 -9.12 -44.55 -14.64
N MET A 503 -9.09 -45.50 -15.58
CA MET A 503 -9.90 -45.49 -16.80
C MET A 503 -11.10 -46.44 -16.77
N GLY A 504 -11.15 -47.39 -15.82
CA GLY A 504 -12.26 -48.33 -15.71
C GLY A 504 -12.48 -48.77 -14.27
N ALA A 505 -13.42 -48.15 -13.56
CA ALA A 505 -13.94 -48.59 -12.26
C ALA A 505 -15.00 -47.57 -11.83
N SER A 506 -16.29 -47.92 -11.90
CA SER A 506 -17.40 -46.94 -11.82
C SER A 506 -17.23 -45.86 -10.74
N GLY A 507 -17.01 -46.23 -9.48
CA GLY A 507 -16.85 -45.27 -8.36
C GLY A 507 -15.48 -44.57 -8.28
N SER A 508 -14.48 -45.07 -9.00
CA SER A 508 -13.11 -44.59 -8.96
C SER A 508 -12.65 -43.95 -10.27
N LEU A 509 -13.55 -43.80 -11.24
CA LEU A 509 -13.22 -43.29 -12.57
C LEU A 509 -12.60 -41.89 -12.47
N GLY A 510 -11.52 -41.67 -13.23
CA GLY A 510 -10.73 -40.45 -13.22
C GLY A 510 -9.92 -40.19 -11.95
N ARG A 511 -9.90 -41.12 -10.98
CA ARG A 511 -8.96 -41.04 -9.86
C ARG A 511 -7.54 -41.04 -10.41
N THR A 512 -6.73 -40.12 -9.89
CA THR A 512 -5.36 -39.93 -10.35
C THR A 512 -4.41 -40.17 -9.18
N HIS A 513 -3.30 -40.85 -9.44
CA HIS A 513 -2.22 -41.06 -8.47
C HIS A 513 -0.91 -40.54 -9.04
N TYR A 514 -0.06 -40.00 -8.18
CA TYR A 514 1.33 -39.68 -8.51
C TYR A 514 2.25 -40.75 -7.90
N VAL A 515 3.17 -41.27 -8.70
CA VAL A 515 4.12 -42.28 -8.26
C VAL A 515 5.53 -41.93 -8.75
N ASN A 516 6.54 -42.21 -7.95
CA ASN A 516 7.94 -42.10 -8.31
C ASN A 516 8.72 -43.32 -7.80
N GLY A 517 9.42 -44.01 -8.68
CA GLY A 517 10.20 -45.22 -8.40
C GLY A 517 9.56 -46.49 -8.98
N LYS A 518 9.80 -47.64 -8.34
CA LYS A 518 9.38 -48.97 -8.84
C LYS A 518 7.92 -49.28 -8.54
N PHE A 519 7.12 -49.49 -9.59
CA PHE A 519 5.71 -49.84 -9.47
C PHE A 519 5.20 -50.77 -10.58
N ILE A 520 4.01 -51.31 -10.36
CA ILE A 520 3.16 -51.98 -11.36
C ILE A 520 1.76 -51.37 -11.28
N ALA A 521 1.06 -51.23 -12.41
CA ALA A 521 -0.26 -50.64 -12.46
C ALA A 521 -1.32 -51.62 -12.97
N SER A 522 -2.57 -51.41 -12.53
CA SER A 522 -3.68 -52.26 -12.95
C SER A 522 -4.07 -52.00 -14.41
N ASP A 523 -4.59 -53.04 -15.06
CA ASP A 523 -5.28 -53.01 -16.36
C ASP A 523 -6.54 -52.14 -16.43
N LEU A 524 -6.91 -51.51 -15.30
CA LEU A 524 -7.96 -50.52 -15.16
C LEU A 524 -7.42 -49.07 -15.13
N CYS A 525 -6.11 -48.88 -15.32
CA CYS A 525 -5.44 -47.59 -15.26
C CYS A 525 -4.63 -47.30 -16.53
N PHE A 526 -4.54 -46.03 -16.88
CA PHE A 526 -3.51 -45.50 -17.78
C PHE A 526 -2.30 -45.07 -16.97
N ILE A 527 -1.11 -45.27 -17.53
CA ILE A 527 0.18 -44.81 -17.03
C ILE A 527 0.62 -43.69 -17.95
N LEU A 528 0.82 -42.50 -17.39
CA LEU A 528 1.24 -41.31 -18.11
C LEU A 528 2.67 -40.96 -17.69
N THR A 529 3.59 -40.96 -18.65
CA THR A 529 4.97 -40.50 -18.47
C THR A 529 5.27 -39.33 -19.42
N PRO A 530 6.22 -38.44 -19.09
CA PRO A 530 6.58 -37.33 -19.98
C PRO A 530 7.13 -37.86 -21.30
N LYS A 531 6.76 -37.23 -22.42
CA LYS A 531 7.39 -37.55 -23.71
C LYS A 531 8.89 -37.23 -23.69
N LYS A 532 9.70 -38.20 -24.11
CA LYS A 532 11.15 -38.02 -24.28
C LYS A 532 11.43 -37.02 -25.41
N ASN A 533 12.38 -36.11 -25.20
CA ASN A 533 12.82 -35.10 -26.18
C ASN A 533 11.69 -34.19 -26.71
N SER A 534 10.68 -33.91 -25.88
CA SER A 534 9.60 -32.99 -26.21
C SER A 534 10.08 -31.53 -26.11
N ASP A 535 9.66 -30.68 -27.04
CA ASP A 535 9.75 -29.21 -26.95
C ASP A 535 8.77 -28.62 -25.91
N LYS A 536 7.95 -29.49 -25.29
CA LYS A 536 6.94 -29.16 -24.28
C LYS A 536 7.19 -29.99 -23.01
N PRO A 537 8.22 -29.65 -22.22
CA PRO A 537 8.48 -30.33 -20.95
C PRO A 537 7.29 -30.17 -19.99
N VAL A 538 7.02 -31.22 -19.21
CA VAL A 538 5.91 -31.29 -18.26
C VAL A 538 6.40 -31.63 -16.86
N ASN A 539 5.86 -30.93 -15.86
CA ASN A 539 6.03 -31.26 -14.45
C ASN A 539 4.87 -32.17 -14.02
N LEU A 540 5.18 -33.40 -13.62
CA LEU A 540 4.15 -34.39 -13.27
C LEU A 540 3.35 -34.03 -12.01
N LYS A 541 3.92 -33.28 -11.06
CA LYS A 541 3.19 -32.82 -9.87
C LYS A 541 2.17 -31.74 -10.21
N PHE A 542 2.51 -30.87 -11.17
CA PHE A 542 1.58 -29.88 -11.72
C PHE A 542 0.39 -30.59 -12.38
N TYR A 543 0.64 -31.50 -13.31
CA TYR A 543 -0.44 -32.20 -14.01
C TYR A 543 -1.20 -33.17 -13.12
N TYR A 544 -0.57 -33.77 -12.10
CA TYR A 544 -1.28 -34.53 -11.06
C TYR A 544 -2.34 -33.68 -10.36
N SER A 545 -1.93 -32.48 -9.91
CA SER A 545 -2.85 -31.53 -9.27
C SER A 545 -3.95 -31.08 -10.24
N TYR A 546 -3.59 -30.83 -11.50
CA TYR A 546 -4.55 -30.44 -12.53
C TYR A 546 -5.57 -31.55 -12.85
N PHE A 547 -5.15 -32.80 -13.03
CA PHE A 547 -6.06 -33.93 -13.27
C PHE A 547 -7.03 -34.15 -12.11
N ASN A 548 -6.58 -33.97 -10.86
CA ASN A 548 -7.47 -34.01 -9.69
C ASN A 548 -8.51 -32.88 -9.73
N LEU A 549 -8.10 -31.66 -10.11
CA LEU A 549 -9.00 -30.52 -10.26
C LEU A 549 -10.06 -30.75 -11.35
N ILE A 550 -9.66 -31.35 -12.48
CA ILE A 550 -10.57 -31.56 -13.63
C ILE A 550 -11.25 -32.93 -13.65
N ARG A 551 -11.10 -33.74 -12.59
CA ARG A 551 -11.56 -35.14 -12.56
C ARG A 551 -13.02 -35.30 -13.00
N GLU A 552 -13.93 -34.51 -12.44
CA GLU A 552 -15.35 -34.61 -12.78
C GLU A 552 -15.64 -34.23 -14.24
N LYS A 553 -14.95 -33.19 -14.73
CA LYS A 553 -15.08 -32.70 -16.11
C LYS A 553 -14.58 -33.74 -17.10
N ILE A 554 -13.35 -34.22 -16.94
CA ILE A 554 -12.76 -35.19 -17.88
C ILE A 554 -13.55 -36.52 -17.89
N VAL A 555 -14.09 -36.94 -16.75
CA VAL A 555 -14.97 -38.11 -16.66
C VAL A 555 -16.29 -37.85 -17.39
N ARG A 556 -16.93 -36.71 -17.17
CA ARG A 556 -18.17 -36.36 -17.89
C ARG A 556 -17.97 -36.32 -19.40
N ASP A 557 -16.84 -35.78 -19.85
CA ASP A 557 -16.59 -35.55 -21.28
C ASP A 557 -16.18 -36.84 -22.01
N LEU A 558 -15.51 -37.79 -21.32
CA LEU A 558 -14.91 -38.97 -21.96
C LEU A 558 -15.56 -40.31 -21.59
N ALA A 559 -16.25 -40.42 -20.45
CA ALA A 559 -16.76 -41.71 -19.98
C ALA A 559 -17.95 -42.18 -20.81
N LYS A 560 -17.86 -43.41 -21.34
CA LYS A 560 -18.91 -44.05 -22.14
C LYS A 560 -19.33 -45.38 -21.52
N GLY A 561 -20.57 -45.81 -21.80
CA GLY A 561 -21.14 -47.09 -21.33
C GLY A 561 -22.33 -46.92 -20.38
N ALA A 562 -23.38 -47.72 -20.57
CA ALA A 562 -24.64 -47.62 -19.81
C ALA A 562 -24.55 -48.26 -18.41
N ALA A 563 -24.03 -49.48 -18.30
CA ALA A 563 -23.93 -50.22 -17.03
C ALA A 563 -22.56 -50.09 -16.33
N LYS A 564 -21.47 -49.99 -17.10
CA LYS A 564 -20.11 -49.77 -16.59
C LYS A 564 -19.44 -48.67 -17.40
N LYS A 565 -19.31 -47.49 -16.79
CA LYS A 565 -18.65 -46.35 -17.42
C LYS A 565 -17.14 -46.58 -17.46
N ALA A 566 -16.54 -46.37 -18.62
CA ALA A 566 -15.10 -46.44 -18.82
C ALA A 566 -14.65 -45.35 -19.81
N ILE A 567 -13.38 -44.98 -19.73
CA ILE A 567 -12.74 -44.02 -20.62
C ILE A 567 -11.84 -44.81 -21.57
N ASN A 568 -12.07 -44.69 -22.87
CA ASN A 568 -11.23 -45.40 -23.84
C ASN A 568 -9.92 -44.63 -24.10
N ALA A 569 -8.87 -45.38 -24.45
CA ALA A 569 -7.53 -44.82 -24.63
C ALA A 569 -7.45 -43.82 -25.78
N LYS A 570 -8.21 -44.00 -26.86
CA LYS A 570 -8.19 -43.12 -28.04
C LYS A 570 -8.73 -41.73 -27.71
N ASP A 571 -9.86 -41.66 -27.04
CA ASP A 571 -10.53 -40.42 -26.67
C ASP A 571 -9.74 -39.72 -25.55
N PHE A 572 -9.20 -40.48 -24.60
CA PHE A 572 -8.28 -39.95 -23.58
C PHE A 572 -7.03 -39.33 -24.20
N LYS A 573 -6.33 -40.05 -25.09
CA LYS A 573 -5.14 -39.56 -25.81
C LYS A 573 -5.42 -38.29 -26.61
N ASN A 574 -6.63 -38.11 -27.15
CA ASN A 574 -7.03 -36.94 -27.93
C ASN A 574 -7.67 -35.82 -27.10
N TYR A 575 -7.83 -35.99 -25.79
CA TYR A 575 -8.39 -34.96 -24.93
C TYR A 575 -7.40 -33.79 -24.79
N ASN A 576 -7.91 -32.57 -24.82
CA ASN A 576 -7.09 -31.36 -24.81
C ASN A 576 -6.80 -30.90 -23.37
N LEU A 577 -5.52 -30.71 -23.05
CA LEU A 577 -5.05 -30.13 -21.80
C LEU A 577 -4.42 -28.76 -22.04
N PRO A 578 -4.62 -27.80 -21.12
CA PRO A 578 -3.88 -26.56 -21.15
C PRO A 578 -2.39 -26.82 -20.87
N TYR A 579 -1.53 -26.19 -21.64
CA TYR A 579 -0.09 -26.16 -21.37
C TYR A 579 0.37 -24.79 -20.89
N LEU A 580 1.18 -24.80 -19.83
CA LEU A 580 1.93 -23.66 -19.33
C LEU A 580 3.42 -23.89 -19.58
N PRO A 581 4.24 -22.84 -19.79
CA PRO A 581 5.69 -22.95 -19.76
C PRO A 581 6.18 -23.69 -18.51
N ILE A 582 7.27 -24.44 -18.62
CA ILE A 582 7.75 -25.31 -17.53
C ILE A 582 8.15 -24.50 -16.29
N GLU A 583 8.62 -23.27 -16.47
CA GLU A 583 8.94 -22.33 -15.39
C GLU A 583 7.69 -21.99 -14.57
N ASP A 584 6.55 -21.78 -15.23
CA ASP A 584 5.27 -21.52 -14.55
C ASP A 584 4.72 -22.77 -13.87
N GLN A 585 4.84 -23.94 -14.51
CA GLN A 585 4.46 -25.21 -13.89
C GLN A 585 5.25 -25.43 -12.59
N ASN A 586 6.56 -25.19 -12.62
CA ASN A 586 7.45 -25.33 -11.45
C ASN A 586 7.11 -24.31 -10.37
N ARG A 587 6.96 -23.03 -10.74
CA ARG A 587 6.60 -21.96 -9.80
C ARG A 587 5.30 -22.26 -9.04
N ILE A 588 4.29 -22.78 -9.74
CA ILE A 588 3.01 -23.16 -9.11
C ILE A 588 3.21 -24.32 -8.14
N VAL A 589 3.97 -25.35 -8.52
CA VAL A 589 4.26 -26.50 -7.65
C VAL A 589 5.04 -26.08 -6.40
N ASP A 590 6.02 -25.19 -6.55
CA ASP A 590 6.82 -24.67 -5.43
C ASP A 590 5.96 -23.84 -4.47
N GLU A 591 5.03 -23.03 -4.99
CA GLU A 591 4.12 -22.25 -4.17
C GLU A 591 3.13 -23.13 -3.40
N ILE A 592 2.58 -24.17 -4.05
CA ILE A 592 1.73 -25.18 -3.38
C ILE A 592 2.53 -25.86 -2.25
N LYS A 593 3.78 -26.23 -2.52
CA LYS A 593 4.67 -26.84 -1.51
C LYS A 593 4.91 -25.90 -0.34
N ARG A 594 5.17 -24.61 -0.62
CA ARG A 594 5.37 -23.57 0.41
C ARG A 594 4.14 -23.41 1.29
N ILE A 595 2.95 -23.31 0.68
CA ILE A 595 1.68 -23.18 1.39
C ILE A 595 1.38 -24.42 2.23
N ASN A 596 1.61 -25.62 1.71
CA ASN A 596 1.45 -26.85 2.50
C ASN A 596 2.41 -26.90 3.70
N GLY A 597 3.64 -26.42 3.55
CA GLY A 597 4.57 -26.27 4.67
C GLY A 597 4.05 -25.30 5.74
N LEU A 598 3.42 -24.19 5.34
CA LEU A 598 2.75 -23.28 6.28
C LEU A 598 1.56 -23.97 6.97
N ILE A 599 0.74 -24.71 6.22
CA ILE A 599 -0.39 -25.47 6.80
C ILE A 599 0.11 -26.46 7.85
N GLU A 600 1.21 -27.17 7.60
CA GLU A 600 1.79 -28.11 8.58
C GLU A 600 2.27 -27.41 9.86
N ILE A 601 2.89 -26.22 9.72
CA ILE A 601 3.31 -25.39 10.86
C ILE A 601 2.10 -24.95 11.68
N GLU A 602 1.08 -24.39 11.03
CA GLU A 602 -0.16 -23.94 11.67
C GLU A 602 -0.90 -25.10 12.33
N GLN A 603 -0.94 -26.29 11.70
CA GLN A 603 -1.52 -27.50 12.30
C GLN A 603 -0.76 -27.96 13.55
N ALA A 604 0.57 -27.83 13.55
CA ALA A 604 1.38 -28.13 14.74
C ALA A 604 1.09 -27.13 15.87
N GLU A 605 0.87 -25.85 15.54
CA GLU A 605 0.51 -24.81 16.50
C GLU A 605 -0.91 -24.99 17.05
N ILE A 606 -1.88 -25.33 16.20
CA ILE A 606 -3.23 -25.74 16.62
C ILE A 606 -3.16 -26.90 17.61
N LYS A 607 -2.42 -27.98 17.29
CA LYS A 607 -2.23 -29.12 18.21
C LYS A 607 -1.62 -28.71 19.55
N LYS A 608 -0.71 -27.74 19.55
CA LYS A 608 -0.12 -27.19 20.78
C LYS A 608 -1.16 -26.44 21.62
N HIS A 609 -2.04 -25.68 20.98
CA HIS A 609 -3.14 -24.99 21.66
C HIS A 609 -4.20 -25.97 22.17
N GLU A 610 -4.57 -26.98 21.40
CA GLU A 610 -5.46 -28.06 21.82
C GLU A 610 -4.92 -28.79 23.05
N LYS A 611 -3.61 -29.05 23.10
CA LYS A 611 -2.95 -29.61 24.29
C LYS A 611 -3.08 -28.70 25.51
N LYS A 612 -2.84 -27.39 25.37
CA LYS A 612 -3.02 -26.44 26.47
C LYS A 612 -4.45 -26.41 27.00
N ILE A 613 -5.45 -26.48 26.10
CA ILE A 613 -6.85 -26.57 26.48
C ILE A 613 -7.09 -27.86 27.28
N ALA A 614 -6.54 -29.00 26.84
CA ALA A 614 -6.63 -30.25 27.57
C ALA A 614 -5.99 -30.16 28.97
N ASP A 615 -4.82 -29.54 29.10
CA ASP A 615 -4.14 -29.34 30.38
C ASP A 615 -4.99 -28.48 31.34
N PHE A 616 -5.63 -27.41 30.86
CA PHE A 616 -6.54 -26.60 31.67
C PHE A 616 -7.82 -27.35 32.06
N ASN A 617 -8.37 -28.17 31.17
CA ASN A 617 -9.52 -29.02 31.50
C ASN A 617 -9.17 -30.02 32.60
N GLU A 618 -7.96 -30.59 32.57
CA GLU A 618 -7.46 -31.46 33.64
C GLU A 618 -7.28 -30.70 34.96
N GLU A 619 -6.76 -29.47 34.93
CA GLU A 619 -6.66 -28.60 36.10
C GLU A 619 -8.04 -28.30 36.71
N ILE A 620 -9.04 -27.99 35.87
CA ILE A 620 -10.43 -27.79 36.29
C ILE A 620 -10.97 -29.06 36.95
N SER A 621 -10.81 -30.23 36.32
CA SER A 621 -11.24 -31.51 36.90
C SER A 621 -10.57 -31.78 38.25
N ASN A 622 -9.27 -31.55 38.38
CA ASN A 622 -8.54 -31.75 39.63
C ASN A 622 -9.00 -30.79 40.73
N LYS A 623 -9.27 -29.53 40.40
CA LYS A 623 -9.77 -28.53 41.36
C LYS A 623 -11.20 -28.83 41.79
N ILE A 624 -12.09 -29.21 40.89
CA ILE A 624 -13.48 -29.55 41.22
C ILE A 624 -13.55 -30.85 42.05
N LEU A 625 -12.80 -31.90 41.67
CA LEU A 625 -12.76 -33.16 42.40
C LEU A 625 -12.09 -33.06 43.78
N SER A 626 -11.26 -32.03 44.02
CA SER A 626 -10.70 -31.72 45.33
C SER A 626 -11.68 -31.07 46.31
N VAL A 627 -12.85 -30.63 45.84
CA VAL A 627 -13.93 -30.03 46.66
C VAL A 627 -14.98 -31.08 47.08
N GLU A 628 -15.00 -32.25 46.42
CA GLU A 628 -15.93 -33.36 46.72
C GLU A 628 -15.35 -34.45 47.65
N ARG A 629 -14.12 -34.28 48.14
CA ARG A 629 -13.50 -35.08 49.23
C ARG A 629 -13.32 -34.22 50.46
#